data_AF-A0A4Y2IU12-F1
#
_entry.id   AF-A0A4Y2IU12-F1
#
_cell.length_a   1.000
_cell.length_b   1.000
_cell.length_c   1.000
_cell.angle_alpha   90.00
_cell.angle_beta   90.00
_cell.angle_gamma   90.00
#
_symmetry.space_group_name_H-M   'P 1'
#
loop_
_entity.id
_entity.type
_entity.pdbx_description
1 polymer ?
#
loop_
_entity_poly.entity_id
_entity_poly.type
_entity_poly.pdbx_seq_one_letter_code
_entity_poly.pdbx_strand_id
1 'polypeptide(L)'
;MVYGSVRPTVLRRLDTVHHSALRICSGAFLTSPVESLYVICRQLPLQLRREKLSALYFFRAMSVSMHPINQLTLPVGLRRLYDARPSHILPFCESQNTLA
;
A
#
# COMPACT_ATOMS: atom_id res chain seq x y z
N MET A 1 -2.17 -0.88 6.62
CA MET A 1 -1.29 -0.32 5.54
C MET A 1 -2.13 0.47 4.54
N VAL A 2 -1.81 1.72 4.17
CA VAL A 2 -2.69 2.56 3.31
C VAL A 2 -2.91 1.87 1.96
N TYR A 3 -1.86 1.25 1.44
CA TYR A 3 -1.89 0.42 0.25
C TYR A 3 -2.61 -0.93 0.42
N GLY A 4 -2.76 -1.43 1.65
CA GLY A 4 -3.51 -2.66 1.94
C GLY A 4 -5.03 -2.48 1.86
N SER A 5 -5.51 -1.23 1.94
CA SER A 5 -6.91 -0.86 1.72
C SER A 5 -7.19 -0.49 0.24
N VAL A 6 -6.23 -0.72 -0.66
CA VAL A 6 -6.39 -0.44 -2.10
C VAL A 6 -6.69 -1.73 -2.85
N ARG A 7 -7.56 -1.65 -3.85
CA ARG A 7 -7.88 -2.79 -4.73
C ARG A 7 -6.62 -3.24 -5.49
N PRO A 8 -6.35 -4.55 -5.59
CA PRO A 8 -5.15 -5.06 -6.27
C PRO A 8 -5.09 -4.64 -7.75
N THR A 9 -6.25 -4.44 -8.39
CA THR A 9 -6.35 -3.96 -9.77
C THR A 9 -5.78 -2.54 -9.95
N VAL A 10 -6.05 -1.65 -8.99
CA VAL A 10 -5.51 -0.27 -8.99
C VAL A 10 -4.02 -0.29 -8.69
N LEU A 11 -3.61 -1.13 -7.73
CA LEU A 11 -2.22 -1.28 -7.33
C LEU A 11 -1.34 -1.78 -8.50
N ARG A 12 -1.82 -2.77 -9.26
CA ARG A 12 -1.15 -3.26 -10.49
C ARG A 12 -0.99 -2.18 -11.56
N ARG A 13 -2.00 -1.33 -11.78
CA ARG A 13 -1.89 -0.21 -12.73
C ARG A 13 -0.81 0.78 -12.31
N LEU A 14 -0.71 1.04 -11.02
CA LEU A 14 0.32 1.94 -10.48
C LEU A 14 1.72 1.32 -10.60
N ASP A 15 1.84 -0.01 -10.43
CA ASP A 15 3.09 -0.74 -10.66
C ASP A 15 3.54 -0.65 -12.12
N THR A 16 2.64 -0.85 -13.08
CA THR A 16 2.97 -0.77 -14.50
C THR A 16 3.50 0.60 -14.90
N VAL A 17 2.88 1.67 -14.40
CA VAL A 17 3.32 3.05 -14.67
C VAL A 17 4.70 3.32 -14.06
N HIS A 18 4.96 2.82 -12.85
CA HIS A 18 6.25 2.98 -12.20
C HIS A 18 7.36 2.24 -12.96
N HIS A 19 7.13 0.99 -13.37
CA HIS A 19 8.11 0.22 -14.12
C HIS A 19 8.40 0.82 -15.50
N SER A 20 7.38 1.33 -16.20
CA SER A 20 7.60 2.04 -17.46
C SER A 20 8.42 3.32 -17.26
N ALA A 21 8.13 4.08 -16.20
CA ALA A 21 8.87 5.30 -15.89
C ALA A 21 10.34 5.01 -15.59
N LEU A 22 10.63 3.97 -14.80
CA LEU A 22 12.02 3.57 -14.51
C LEU A 22 12.79 3.23 -15.78
N ARG A 23 12.16 2.57 -16.76
CA ARG A 23 12.81 2.25 -18.04
C ARG A 23 13.13 3.50 -18.86
N ILE A 24 12.18 4.42 -18.93
CA ILE A 24 12.37 5.70 -19.64
C ILE A 24 13.49 6.51 -18.98
N CYS A 25 13.48 6.64 -17.65
CA CYS A 25 14.49 7.41 -16.92
C CYS A 25 15.89 6.78 -16.97
N SER A 26 15.97 5.44 -16.96
CA SER A 26 17.26 4.72 -17.01
C SER A 26 17.76 4.44 -18.43
N GLY A 27 16.94 4.69 -19.46
CA GLY A 27 17.26 4.34 -20.85
C GLY A 27 17.34 2.82 -21.09
N ALA A 28 16.82 2.01 -20.18
CA ALA A 28 16.84 0.56 -20.30
C ALA A 28 15.83 0.06 -21.35
N PHE A 29 16.12 -1.09 -21.96
CA PHE A 29 15.19 -1.74 -22.88
C PHE A 29 13.84 -2.01 -22.23
N LEU A 30 12.78 -2.02 -23.06
CA LEU A 30 11.42 -2.33 -22.61
C LEU A 30 11.28 -3.76 -22.05
N THR A 31 12.20 -4.65 -22.40
CA THR A 31 12.23 -6.07 -21.99
C THR A 31 13.15 -6.37 -20.81
N SER A 32 13.95 -5.40 -20.33
CA SER A 32 14.83 -5.62 -19.17
C SER A 32 14.05 -6.10 -17.94
N PRO A 33 14.58 -7.01 -17.11
CA PRO A 33 13.88 -7.46 -15.92
C PRO A 33 13.77 -6.33 -14.88
N VAL A 34 12.64 -6.28 -14.15
CA VAL A 34 12.35 -5.22 -13.16
C VAL A 34 13.36 -5.22 -12.00
N GLU A 35 13.80 -6.39 -11.55
CA GLU A 35 14.81 -6.50 -10.49
C GLU A 35 16.14 -5.84 -10.86
N SER A 36 16.55 -5.97 -12.13
CA SER A 36 17.75 -5.29 -12.62
C SER A 36 17.57 -3.76 -12.62
N LEU A 37 16.37 -3.27 -12.97
CA LEU A 37 16.06 -1.84 -12.92
C LEU A 37 16.17 -1.28 -11.51
N TYR A 38 15.72 -2.02 -10.48
CA TYR A 38 15.85 -1.58 -9.08
C TYR A 38 17.30 -1.44 -8.66
N VAL A 39 18.17 -2.37 -9.07
CA VAL A 39 19.62 -2.30 -8.79
C VAL A 39 20.26 -1.11 -9.49
N ILE A 40 20.00 -0.93 -10.80
CA ILE A 40 20.57 0.15 -11.61
C ILE A 40 20.13 1.52 -11.08
N CYS A 41 18.84 1.68 -10.78
CA CYS A 41 18.29 2.94 -10.27
C CYS A 41 18.55 3.14 -8.76
N ARG A 42 19.17 2.17 -8.09
CA ARG A 42 19.38 2.13 -6.63
C ARG A 42 18.07 2.36 -5.84
N GLN A 43 16.98 1.77 -6.32
CA GLN A 43 15.66 1.88 -5.71
C GLN A 43 15.27 0.59 -5.01
N LEU A 44 14.61 0.70 -3.86
CA LEU A 44 14.02 -0.45 -3.17
C LEU A 44 12.82 -1.00 -3.96
N PRO A 45 12.59 -2.32 -3.97
CA PRO A 45 11.39 -2.90 -4.54
C PRO A 45 10.11 -2.21 -4.04
N LEU A 46 9.17 -2.01 -4.95
CA LEU A 46 7.94 -1.25 -4.71
C LEU A 46 7.15 -1.75 -3.49
N GLN A 47 7.09 -3.07 -3.31
CA GLN A 47 6.39 -3.67 -2.18
C GLN A 47 7.00 -3.18 -0.86
N LEU A 48 8.28 -3.42 -0.64
CA LEU A 48 8.98 -3.00 0.58
C LEU A 48 8.91 -1.49 0.80
N ARG A 49 8.97 -0.69 -0.27
CA ARG A 49 8.81 0.77 -0.19
C ARG A 49 7.41 1.15 0.33
N ARG A 50 6.36 0.50 -0.16
CA ARG A 50 4.97 0.71 0.31
C ARG A 50 4.82 0.27 1.76
N GLU A 51 5.43 -0.85 2.14
CA GLU A 51 5.40 -1.35 3.51
C GLU A 51 6.02 -0.33 4.47
N LYS A 52 7.24 0.13 4.17
CA LYS A 52 7.93 1.18 4.92
C LYS A 52 7.10 2.46 5.03
N LEU A 53 6.59 2.98 3.91
CA LEU A 53 5.78 4.21 3.91
C LEU A 53 4.50 4.06 4.74
N SER A 54 3.85 2.90 4.65
CA SER A 54 2.62 2.63 5.38
C SER A 54 2.84 2.51 6.89
N ALA A 55 3.96 1.91 7.31
CA ALA A 55 4.36 1.83 8.71
C ALA A 55 4.69 3.22 9.26
N LEU A 56 5.50 4.01 8.54
CA LEU A 56 5.83 5.40 8.92
C LEU A 56 4.58 6.26 9.06
N TYR A 57 3.64 6.13 8.12
CA TYR A 57 2.37 6.86 8.18
C TYR A 57 1.54 6.44 9.40
N PHE A 58 1.49 5.15 9.71
CA PHE A 58 0.78 4.65 10.88
C PHE A 58 1.36 5.18 12.19
N PHE A 59 2.68 5.06 12.40
CA PHE A 59 3.33 5.60 13.60
C PHE A 59 3.11 7.10 13.75
N ARG A 60 3.15 7.85 12.64
CA ARG A 60 2.86 9.28 12.64
C ARG A 60 1.39 9.59 12.96
N ALA A 61 0.45 8.78 12.48
CA ALA A 61 -0.96 8.96 12.79
C ALA A 61 -1.27 8.62 14.27
N MET A 62 -0.57 7.62 14.84
CA MET A 62 -0.69 7.27 16.25
C MET A 62 -0.06 8.31 17.18
N SER A 63 1.03 8.97 16.77
CA SER A 63 1.67 10.00 17.61
C SER A 63 0.84 11.29 17.73
N VAL A 64 -0.16 11.48 16.85
CA VAL A 64 -1.10 12.61 16.91
C VAL A 64 -2.39 12.15 17.57
N SER A 65 -2.63 12.61 18.80
CA SER A 65 -3.78 12.17 19.63
C SER A 65 -5.14 12.38 18.96
N MET A 66 -5.33 13.48 18.23
CA MET A 66 -6.58 13.83 17.54
C MET A 66 -6.46 13.67 16.02
N HIS A 67 -5.84 12.60 15.54
CA HIS A 67 -5.81 12.32 14.11
C HIS A 67 -7.17 11.77 13.63
N PRO A 68 -7.74 12.27 12.51
CA PRO A 68 -9.07 11.84 12.03
C PRO A 68 -9.17 10.34 11.74
N ILE A 69 -8.05 9.70 11.39
CA ILE A 69 -8.00 8.24 11.18
C ILE A 69 -8.29 7.46 12.47
N ASN A 70 -7.94 7.99 13.64
CA ASN A 70 -8.22 7.32 14.91
C ASN A 70 -9.71 7.36 15.26
N GLN A 71 -10.48 8.25 14.61
CA GLN A 71 -11.94 8.36 14.76
C GLN A 71 -12.70 7.49 13.75
N LEU A 72 -12.04 6.93 12.73
CA LEU A 72 -12.64 6.11 11.67
C LEU A 72 -12.70 4.62 12.07
N THR A 73 -13.23 4.32 13.25
CA THR A 73 -13.48 2.95 13.71
C THR A 73 -14.73 2.36 13.05
N LEU A 74 -14.68 1.10 12.61
CA LEU A 74 -15.88 0.44 12.09
C LEU A 74 -16.84 0.16 13.24
N PRO A 75 -18.13 0.50 13.13
CA PRO A 75 -19.11 0.09 14.13
C PRO A 75 -19.23 -1.44 14.15
N VAL A 76 -19.37 -2.00 15.36
CA VAL A 76 -19.37 -3.45 15.62
C VAL A 76 -20.34 -4.24 14.71
N GLY A 77 -21.49 -3.65 14.37
CA GLY A 77 -22.48 -4.29 13.48
C GLY A 77 -22.00 -4.48 12.03
N LEU A 78 -21.14 -3.58 11.52
CA LEU A 78 -20.60 -3.68 10.16
C LEU A 78 -19.45 -4.67 10.07
N ARG A 79 -18.71 -4.90 11.16
CA ARG A 79 -17.54 -5.79 11.17
C ARG A 79 -17.87 -7.21 10.70
N ARG A 80 -18.97 -7.77 11.22
CA ARG A 80 -19.48 -9.09 10.81
C ARG A 80 -19.80 -9.17 9.30
N LEU A 81 -20.30 -8.08 8.71
CA LEU A 81 -20.63 -8.02 7.29
C LEU A 81 -19.39 -7.96 6.41
N TYR A 82 -18.35 -7.26 6.87
CA TYR A 82 -17.05 -7.23 6.19
C TYR A 82 -16.34 -8.59 6.29
N ASP A 83 -16.36 -9.23 7.46
CA ASP A 83 -15.77 -10.56 7.65
C ASP A 83 -16.46 -11.64 6.79
N ALA A 84 -17.78 -11.55 6.64
CA ALA A 84 -18.55 -12.44 5.77
C ALA A 84 -18.29 -12.21 4.26
N ARG A 85 -17.68 -11.09 3.86
CA ARG A 85 -17.49 -10.73 2.46
C ARG A 85 -16.04 -10.30 2.17
N PRO A 86 -15.13 -11.26 1.90
CA PRO A 86 -13.69 -10.99 1.71
C PRO A 86 -13.37 -10.15 0.45
N SER A 87 -14.33 -9.95 -0.44
CA SER A 87 -14.19 -9.07 -1.61
C SER A 87 -14.35 -7.59 -1.29
N HIS A 88 -14.88 -7.24 -0.12
CA HIS A 88 -14.95 -5.86 0.34
C HIS A 88 -13.63 -5.45 0.98
N ILE A 89 -13.17 -4.26 0.61
CA ILE A 89 -11.91 -3.73 1.13
C ILE A 89 -12.18 -3.10 2.49
N LEU A 90 -11.46 -3.57 3.51
CA LEU A 90 -11.52 -3.01 4.86
C LEU A 90 -10.94 -1.59 4.86
N PRO A 91 -11.51 -0.65 5.64
CA PRO A 91 -10.93 0.66 5.85
C PRO A 91 -9.56 0.54 6.51
N PHE A 92 -8.70 1.52 6.24
CA PHE A 92 -7.29 1.51 6.64
C PHE A 92 -7.07 1.24 8.14
N CYS A 93 -7.84 1.86 9.02
CA CYS A 93 -7.71 1.71 10.47
C CYS A 93 -7.92 0.25 10.92
N GLU A 94 -8.88 -0.45 10.32
CA GLU A 94 -9.22 -1.83 10.69
C GLU A 94 -8.29 -2.86 10.07
N SER A 95 -7.72 -2.57 8.90
CA SER A 95 -6.66 -3.40 8.29
C SER A 95 -5.36 -3.46 9.11
N GLN A 96 -5.19 -2.54 10.07
CA GLN A 96 -4.02 -2.49 10.96
C GLN A 96 -4.24 -3.34 12.22
N ASN A 97 -5.46 -3.34 12.76
CA ASN A 97 -5.80 -4.02 14.01
C ASN A 97 -5.88 -5.54 13.88
N THR A 98 -6.06 -6.08 12.68
CA THR A 98 -6.07 -7.53 12.42
C THR A 98 -4.68 -8.17 12.32
N LEU A 99 -3.61 -7.37 12.35
CA LEU A 99 -2.22 -7.84 12.27
C LEU A 99 -1.48 -7.76 13.63
N ALA A 100 -2.18 -7.43 14.71
CA ALA A 100 -1.69 -7.42 16.08
C ALA A 100 -2.23 -8.60 16.89
#